data_AF-A0A2R6C6P1-F1
#
_entry.id   AF-A0A2R6C6P1-F1
#
_cell.length_a   1.000
_cell.length_b   1.000
_cell.length_c   1.000
_cell.angle_alpha   90.00
_cell.angle_beta   90.00
_cell.angle_gamma   90.00
#
_symmetry.space_group_name_H-M   'P 1'
#
loop_
_entity.id
_entity.type
_entity.pdbx_description
1 polymer ?
#
loop_
_entity_poly.entity_id
_entity_poly.type
_entity_poly.pdbx_seq_one_letter_code
_entity_poly.pdbx_strand_id
1 'polypeptide(L)'
;MVRFDLVGFSDVEEYLDYFFGTLLETNWTYDYFVDWGKVRGNVRRHVKEISLLNSLCRVEAGERETMLRDIFQRYPETLEVIPLLLAIREKSIPILEMSEQAIYTCFDFSKRSLSGKEAEQLVGFCESVGLLKLFSEVGDLYSYMLGVEVGLDTNSRKNRSGEIFERLVELLLNRTLTGLEGVQLKRGDPTIVTRRRKKADFVVYRDGEPRIVVE
;
A
#
# COMPACT_ATOMS: atom_id res chain seq x y z
N MET A 1 -11.72 -27.41 13.78
CA MET A 1 -11.02 -28.64 13.33
C MET A 1 -11.55 -28.98 11.95
N VAL A 2 -10.66 -29.25 10.98
CA VAL A 2 -11.05 -29.57 9.60
C VAL A 2 -11.80 -30.91 9.60
N ARG A 3 -12.91 -30.97 8.86
CA ARG A 3 -13.72 -32.19 8.66
C ARG A 3 -13.11 -33.01 7.53
N PHE A 4 -12.01 -33.70 7.79
CA PHE A 4 -11.24 -34.45 6.78
C PHE A 4 -12.07 -35.55 6.10
N ASP A 5 -13.03 -36.12 6.84
CA ASP A 5 -14.04 -37.08 6.34
C ASP A 5 -14.87 -36.49 5.18
N LEU A 6 -15.22 -35.21 5.26
CA LEU A 6 -16.06 -34.54 4.26
C LEU A 6 -15.28 -34.16 2.99
N VAL A 7 -13.95 -34.09 3.07
CA VAL A 7 -13.08 -33.75 1.94
C VAL A 7 -12.38 -34.98 1.36
N GLY A 8 -12.81 -36.18 1.75
CA GLY A 8 -12.46 -37.44 1.09
C GLY A 8 -11.30 -38.21 1.69
N PHE A 9 -10.83 -37.87 2.89
CA PHE A 9 -9.78 -38.62 3.59
C PHE A 9 -10.36 -39.60 4.59
N SER A 10 -9.72 -40.76 4.69
CA SER A 10 -10.16 -41.88 5.53
C SER A 10 -9.83 -41.62 7.01
N ASP A 11 -8.71 -40.96 7.26
CA ASP A 11 -8.24 -40.59 8.60
C ASP A 11 -7.42 -39.28 8.58
N VAL A 12 -7.00 -38.85 9.77
CA VAL A 12 -6.28 -37.59 9.96
C VAL A 12 -4.84 -37.65 9.45
N GLU A 13 -4.19 -38.82 9.47
CA GLU A 13 -2.82 -38.98 9.00
C GLU A 13 -2.77 -38.81 7.48
N GLU A 14 -3.69 -39.46 6.76
CA GLU A 14 -3.84 -39.31 5.31
C GLU A 14 -4.05 -37.83 4.90
N TYR A 15 -4.92 -37.12 5.64
CA TYR A 15 -5.16 -35.69 5.42
C TYR A 15 -3.90 -34.84 5.65
N LEU A 16 -3.17 -35.09 6.75
CA LEU A 16 -1.98 -34.32 7.10
C LEU A 16 -0.86 -34.56 6.09
N ASP A 17 -0.64 -35.81 5.68
CA ASP A 17 0.36 -36.17 4.67
C ASP A 17 0.05 -35.48 3.33
N TYR A 18 -1.22 -35.50 2.90
CA TYR A 18 -1.64 -34.78 1.71
C TYR A 18 -1.45 -33.26 1.87
N PHE A 19 -1.88 -32.69 3.00
CA PHE A 19 -1.78 -31.25 3.26
C PHE A 19 -0.33 -30.77 3.23
N PHE A 20 0.56 -31.42 3.99
CA PHE A 20 1.98 -31.07 4.01
C PHE A 20 2.68 -31.36 2.68
N GLY A 21 2.30 -32.44 2.00
CA GLY A 21 2.82 -32.79 0.67
C GLY A 21 2.37 -31.84 -0.45
N THR A 22 1.32 -31.05 -0.23
CA THR A 22 0.76 -30.10 -1.23
C THR A 22 0.98 -28.63 -0.86
N LEU A 23 1.74 -28.34 0.19
CA LEU A 23 2.12 -26.96 0.51
C LEU A 23 2.90 -26.33 -0.64
N LEU A 24 2.44 -25.14 -1.05
CA LEU A 24 3.18 -24.34 -2.00
C LEU A 24 4.37 -23.69 -1.29
N GLU A 25 5.53 -23.70 -1.95
CA GLU A 25 6.70 -22.97 -1.46
C GLU A 25 6.42 -21.46 -1.38
N THR A 26 5.81 -20.91 -2.45
CA THR A 26 5.24 -19.55 -2.47
C THR A 26 4.02 -19.51 -3.37
N ASN A 27 3.21 -18.47 -3.23
CA ASN A 27 2.16 -18.12 -4.19
C ASN A 27 2.55 -16.91 -5.05
N TRP A 28 3.84 -16.66 -5.25
CA TRP A 28 4.31 -15.44 -5.91
C TRP A 28 4.23 -15.59 -7.43
N THR A 29 3.30 -14.85 -8.05
CA THR A 29 3.31 -14.61 -9.49
C THR A 29 4.13 -13.34 -9.79
N TYR A 30 4.38 -13.03 -11.07
CA TYR A 30 5.08 -11.80 -11.44
C TYR A 30 4.41 -10.53 -10.88
N ASP A 31 3.09 -10.54 -10.74
CA ASP A 31 2.30 -9.42 -10.20
C ASP A 31 2.41 -9.27 -8.68
N TYR A 32 3.02 -10.23 -7.97
CA TYR A 32 3.20 -10.16 -6.52
C TYR A 32 4.06 -8.96 -6.09
N PHE A 33 5.17 -8.73 -6.80
CA PHE A 33 6.28 -7.92 -6.30
C PHE A 33 5.96 -6.44 -6.17
N VAL A 34 5.65 -5.76 -7.28
CA VAL A 34 5.44 -4.31 -7.31
C VAL A 34 4.32 -3.99 -8.29
N ASP A 35 3.34 -3.20 -7.84
CA ASP A 35 2.37 -2.58 -8.74
C ASP A 35 2.98 -1.31 -9.35
N TRP A 36 3.66 -1.48 -10.48
CA TRP A 36 4.28 -0.38 -11.22
C TRP A 36 3.27 0.65 -11.71
N GLY A 37 2.02 0.25 -11.98
CA GLY A 37 0.96 1.15 -12.42
C GLY A 37 0.60 2.14 -11.31
N LYS A 38 0.38 1.61 -10.10
CA LYS A 38 0.12 2.41 -8.90
C LYS A 38 1.31 3.29 -8.51
N VAL A 39 2.52 2.73 -8.47
CA VAL A 39 3.76 3.48 -8.13
C VAL A 39 3.95 4.67 -9.08
N ARG A 40 3.92 4.44 -10.40
CA ARG A 40 4.06 5.50 -11.40
C ARG A 40 2.90 6.48 -11.34
N GLY A 41 1.67 5.99 -11.11
CA GLY A 41 0.49 6.83 -10.94
C GLY A 41 0.64 7.80 -9.77
N ASN A 42 1.16 7.34 -8.63
CA ASN A 42 1.40 8.18 -7.46
C ASN A 42 2.41 9.29 -7.73
N VAL A 43 3.58 8.95 -8.27
CA VAL A 43 4.63 9.95 -8.57
C VAL A 43 4.18 10.93 -9.66
N ARG A 44 3.51 10.43 -10.72
CA ARG A 44 3.07 11.25 -11.85
C ARG A 44 2.07 12.35 -11.45
N ARG A 45 1.27 12.14 -10.39
CA ARG A 45 0.33 13.15 -9.88
C ARG A 45 1.03 14.42 -9.38
N HIS A 46 2.29 14.32 -8.94
CA HIS A 46 3.07 15.42 -8.38
C HIS A 46 4.30 15.77 -9.23
N VAL A 47 4.32 15.39 -10.52
CA VAL A 47 5.52 15.50 -11.34
C VAL A 47 6.03 16.94 -11.48
N LYS A 48 5.14 17.93 -11.50
CA LYS A 48 5.50 19.35 -11.63
C LYS A 48 6.11 19.86 -10.34
N GLU A 49 5.47 19.54 -9.22
CA GLU A 49 5.87 19.90 -7.87
C GLU A 49 7.22 19.26 -7.51
N ILE A 50 7.38 17.98 -7.82
CA ILE A 50 8.65 17.25 -7.69
C ILE A 50 9.73 17.89 -8.55
N SER A 51 9.43 18.25 -9.81
CA SER A 51 10.42 18.89 -10.70
C SER A 51 10.90 20.23 -10.15
N LEU A 52 10.00 21.01 -9.54
CA LEU A 52 10.36 22.27 -8.92
C LEU A 52 11.24 22.06 -7.68
N LEU A 53 10.87 21.14 -6.79
CA LEU A 53 11.69 20.78 -5.63
C LEU A 53 13.03 20.13 -6.04
N ASN A 54 13.08 19.43 -7.18
CA ASN A 54 14.31 18.84 -7.72
C ASN A 54 15.37 19.90 -8.05
N SER A 55 14.98 21.15 -8.28
CA SER A 55 15.93 22.26 -8.46
C SER A 55 16.84 22.45 -7.24
N LEU A 56 16.35 22.16 -6.03
CA LEU A 56 17.11 22.24 -4.77
C LEU A 56 18.28 21.25 -4.72
N CYS A 57 18.24 20.19 -5.54
CA CYS A 57 19.32 19.21 -5.63
C CYS A 57 20.54 19.74 -6.38
N ARG A 58 20.40 20.88 -7.07
CA ARG A 58 21.48 21.54 -7.84
C ARG A 58 21.95 22.85 -7.23
N VAL A 59 21.49 23.14 -6.02
CA VAL A 59 21.75 24.40 -5.30
C VAL A 59 22.72 24.11 -4.18
N GLU A 60 23.63 25.04 -3.89
CA GLU A 60 24.56 24.92 -2.78
C GLU A 60 23.82 24.85 -1.45
N ALA A 61 24.38 24.12 -0.47
CA ALA A 61 23.69 23.86 0.80
C ALA A 61 23.27 25.14 1.53
N GLY A 62 24.10 26.19 1.52
CA GLY A 62 23.82 27.46 2.20
C GLY A 62 22.69 28.31 1.58
N GLU A 63 22.28 28.02 0.34
CA GLU A 63 21.21 28.76 -0.35
C GLU A 63 19.87 28.02 -0.31
N ARG A 64 19.89 26.73 0.06
CA ARG A 64 18.77 25.80 -0.12
C ARG A 64 17.56 26.15 0.75
N GLU A 65 17.77 26.60 1.99
CA GLU A 65 16.69 27.07 2.87
C GLU A 65 15.95 28.26 2.27
N THR A 66 16.70 29.25 1.79
CA THR A 66 16.13 30.48 1.21
C THR A 66 15.35 30.15 -0.06
N MET A 67 15.88 29.27 -0.92
CA MET A 67 15.18 28.83 -2.12
C MET A 67 13.94 27.99 -1.80
N LEU A 68 14.01 27.08 -0.82
CA LEU A 68 12.86 26.28 -0.42
C LEU A 68 11.73 27.17 0.13
N ARG A 69 12.08 28.20 0.93
CA ARG A 69 11.12 29.21 1.40
C ARG A 69 10.44 29.93 0.23
N ASP A 70 11.20 30.37 -0.77
CA ASP A 70 10.65 31.02 -1.97
C ASP A 70 9.70 30.07 -2.73
N ILE A 71 10.11 28.81 -2.90
CA ILE A 71 9.28 27.78 -3.54
C ILE A 71 7.96 27.59 -2.80
N PHE A 72 7.98 27.44 -1.46
CA PHE A 72 6.76 27.27 -0.67
C PHE A 72 5.80 28.46 -0.78
N GLN A 73 6.33 29.69 -0.81
CA GLN A 73 5.49 30.89 -0.89
C GLN A 73 4.90 31.10 -2.29
N ARG A 74 5.66 30.81 -3.34
CA ARG A 74 5.25 31.05 -4.74
C ARG A 74 4.49 29.89 -5.36
N TYR A 75 4.77 28.66 -4.91
CA TYR A 75 4.23 27.42 -5.45
C TYR A 75 3.75 26.51 -4.31
N PRO A 76 2.70 26.91 -3.58
CA PRO A 76 2.23 26.19 -2.39
C PRO A 76 1.73 24.77 -2.66
N GLU A 77 1.47 24.39 -3.91
CA GLU A 77 1.24 22.99 -4.29
C GLU A 77 2.41 22.05 -3.96
N THR A 78 3.63 22.58 -3.87
CA THR A 78 4.83 21.80 -3.50
C THR A 78 4.79 21.30 -2.06
N LEU A 79 4.02 21.93 -1.19
CA LEU A 79 3.88 21.53 0.21
C LEU A 79 3.42 20.07 0.31
N GLU A 80 2.49 19.65 -0.54
CA GLU A 80 1.92 18.30 -0.50
C GLU A 80 2.95 17.20 -0.82
N VAL A 81 4.09 17.56 -1.42
CA VAL A 81 5.18 16.61 -1.71
C VAL A 81 6.07 16.36 -0.50
N ILE A 82 6.14 17.31 0.45
CA ILE A 82 7.05 17.21 1.61
C ILE A 82 6.77 15.98 2.47
N PRO A 83 5.52 15.69 2.91
CA PRO A 83 5.23 14.45 3.63
C PRO A 83 5.56 13.20 2.80
N LEU A 84 5.34 13.25 1.48
CA LEU A 84 5.57 12.09 0.60
C LEU A 84 7.05 11.72 0.52
N LEU A 85 7.95 12.70 0.58
CA LEU A 85 9.40 12.46 0.67
C LEU A 85 9.79 11.71 1.96
N LEU A 86 9.01 11.86 3.02
CA LEU A 86 9.17 11.15 4.28
C LEU A 86 8.37 9.83 4.35
N ALA A 87 7.81 9.39 3.22
CA ALA A 87 6.95 8.23 3.12
C ALA A 87 5.63 8.33 3.95
N ILE A 88 5.16 9.56 4.22
CA ILE A 88 3.94 9.86 4.98
C ILE A 88 2.82 10.27 4.01
N ARG A 89 1.58 9.82 4.25
CA ARG A 89 0.42 10.13 3.37
C ARG A 89 -0.41 11.30 3.90
N GLU A 90 -0.36 11.52 5.20
CA GLU A 90 -1.04 12.59 5.92
C GLU A 90 -0.39 13.94 5.60
N LYS A 91 -1.23 14.96 5.39
CA LYS A 91 -0.76 16.32 5.12
C LYS A 91 -0.43 17.09 6.40
N SER A 92 -0.99 16.68 7.53
CA SER A 92 -0.69 17.27 8.83
C SER A 92 0.17 16.31 9.63
N ILE A 93 1.36 16.73 10.02
CA ILE A 93 2.31 15.93 10.78
C ILE A 93 2.43 16.48 12.20
N PRO A 94 1.93 15.76 13.22
CA PRO A 94 2.19 16.10 14.61
C PRO A 94 3.61 15.67 15.00
N ILE A 95 4.38 16.60 15.57
CA ILE A 95 5.71 16.35 16.13
C ILE A 95 5.62 16.51 17.64
N LEU A 96 6.02 15.47 18.35
CA LEU A 96 6.18 15.52 19.80
C LEU A 96 7.50 16.22 20.13
N GLU A 97 7.41 17.32 20.86
CA GLU A 97 8.58 18.01 21.39
C GLU A 97 9.06 17.28 22.66
N MET A 98 10.34 16.93 22.70
CA MET A 98 10.93 16.24 23.85
C MET A 98 11.08 17.24 25.01
N SER A 99 10.07 17.29 25.88
CA SER A 99 10.07 18.09 27.10
C SER A 99 9.46 17.31 28.27
N GLU A 100 9.51 17.84 29.50
CA GLU A 100 8.87 17.22 30.67
C GLU A 100 7.35 17.08 30.53
N GLN A 101 6.76 17.83 29.59
CA GLN A 101 5.35 17.71 29.19
C GLN A 101 5.26 17.23 27.74
N ALA A 102 4.26 16.38 27.45
CA ALA A 102 4.00 15.93 26.07
C ALA A 102 3.32 17.04 25.27
N ILE A 103 4.11 17.89 24.62
CA ILE A 103 3.64 18.98 23.76
C ILE A 103 3.75 18.55 22.31
N TYR A 104 2.67 18.71 21.54
CA TYR A 104 2.65 18.40 20.11
C TYR A 104 2.55 19.68 19.29
N THR A 105 3.45 19.83 18.34
CA THR A 105 3.40 20.88 17.31
C THR A 105 2.98 20.25 15.99
N CYS A 106 1.90 20.75 15.39
CA CYS A 106 1.38 20.25 14.12
C CYS A 106 1.88 21.09 12.95
N PHE A 107 2.50 20.44 11.97
CA PHE A 107 2.92 21.05 10.72
C PHE A 107 1.96 20.64 9.60
N ASP A 108 1.27 21.62 9.01
CA ASP A 108 0.32 21.41 7.93
C ASP A 108 0.94 21.71 6.56
N PHE A 109 1.03 20.68 5.73
CA PHE A 109 1.53 20.67 4.36
C PHE A 109 0.41 20.65 3.31
N SER A 110 -0.82 20.97 3.70
CA SER A 110 -1.91 21.18 2.73
C SER A 110 -1.59 22.36 1.80
N LYS A 111 -2.04 22.27 0.54
CA LYS A 111 -1.88 23.37 -0.41
C LYS A 111 -2.63 24.62 0.06
N ARG A 112 -1.88 25.64 0.49
CA ARG A 112 -2.40 26.94 0.94
C ARG A 112 -1.33 28.02 0.83
N SER A 113 -1.75 29.28 0.70
CA SER A 113 -0.82 30.42 0.81
C SER A 113 -0.21 30.47 2.21
N LEU A 114 1.07 30.82 2.29
CA LEU A 114 1.82 30.92 3.53
C LEU A 114 2.28 32.35 3.78
N SER A 115 2.19 32.80 5.04
CA SER A 115 2.96 33.94 5.51
C SER A 115 4.46 33.61 5.53
N GLY A 116 5.32 34.64 5.56
CA GLY A 116 6.78 34.42 5.66
C GLY A 116 7.18 33.59 6.88
N LYS A 117 6.52 33.82 8.02
CA LYS A 117 6.76 33.09 9.27
C LYS A 117 6.36 31.61 9.15
N GLU A 118 5.21 31.31 8.53
CA GLU A 118 4.79 29.92 8.34
C GLU A 118 5.72 29.19 7.37
N ALA A 119 6.16 29.85 6.30
CA ALA A 119 7.12 29.28 5.38
C ALA A 119 8.45 28.95 6.09
N GLU A 120 8.95 29.86 6.94
CA GLU A 120 10.15 29.62 7.76
C GLU A 120 9.98 28.44 8.72
N GLN A 121 8.81 28.32 9.36
CA GLN A 121 8.51 27.17 10.24
C GLN A 121 8.54 25.84 9.48
N LEU A 122 7.95 25.77 8.27
CA LEU A 122 7.96 24.56 7.45
C LEU A 122 9.34 24.24 6.88
N VAL A 123 10.16 25.26 6.58
CA VAL A 123 11.57 25.05 6.20
C VAL A 123 12.37 24.49 7.38
N GLY A 124 12.19 25.05 8.58
CA GLY A 124 12.83 24.53 9.80
C GLY A 124 12.44 23.09 10.13
N PHE A 125 11.18 22.71 9.85
CA PHE A 125 10.77 21.31 9.87
C PHE A 125 11.58 20.47 8.88
N CYS A 126 11.68 20.90 7.61
CA CYS A 126 12.40 20.17 6.56
C CYS A 126 13.89 19.99 6.90
N GLU A 127 14.51 20.99 7.53
CA GLU A 127 15.88 20.87 8.03
C GLU A 127 15.97 19.85 9.17
N SER A 128 15.10 19.97 10.17
CA SER A 128 15.09 19.11 11.37
C SER A 128 14.92 17.63 11.05
N VAL A 129 14.14 17.29 10.03
CA VAL A 129 13.92 15.90 9.57
C VAL A 129 14.95 15.45 8.51
N GLY A 130 15.90 16.31 8.13
CA GLY A 130 17.00 15.97 7.23
C GLY A 130 16.70 16.08 5.73
N LEU A 131 15.55 16.64 5.31
CA LEU A 131 15.23 16.78 3.88
C LEU A 131 16.19 17.71 3.14
N LEU A 132 16.67 18.78 3.80
CA LEU A 132 17.67 19.66 3.17
C LEU A 132 18.97 18.94 2.85
N LYS A 133 19.37 17.98 3.69
CA LYS A 133 20.52 17.10 3.46
C LYS A 133 20.21 16.07 2.36
N LEU A 134 19.02 15.49 2.37
CA LEU A 134 18.57 14.57 1.32
C LEU A 134 18.72 15.21 -0.07
N PHE A 135 18.29 16.47 -0.24
CA PHE A 135 18.43 17.18 -1.50
C PHE A 135 19.88 17.30 -1.99
N SER A 136 20.89 17.32 -1.11
CA SER A 136 22.30 17.27 -1.54
C SER A 136 22.80 15.88 -1.92
N GLU A 137 22.12 14.82 -1.49
CA GLU A 137 22.57 13.44 -1.69
C GLU A 137 21.88 12.77 -2.89
N VAL A 138 20.69 13.24 -3.26
CA VAL A 138 19.92 12.69 -4.39
C VAL A 138 20.19 13.47 -5.68
N GLY A 139 20.55 12.78 -6.76
CA GLY A 139 20.73 13.40 -8.07
C GLY A 139 19.43 13.68 -8.82
N ASP A 140 18.35 13.00 -8.44
CA ASP A 140 17.01 13.16 -9.03
C ASP A 140 15.91 12.77 -8.04
N LEU A 141 15.12 13.76 -7.63
CA LEU A 141 14.03 13.59 -6.69
C LEU A 141 12.89 12.71 -7.24
N TYR A 142 12.70 12.68 -8.56
CA TYR A 142 11.71 11.81 -9.19
C TYR A 142 12.06 10.34 -9.00
N SER A 143 13.33 9.98 -9.23
CA SER A 143 13.86 8.63 -8.99
C SER A 143 13.81 8.23 -7.52
N TYR A 144 14.13 9.16 -6.61
CA TYR A 144 13.96 8.95 -5.17
C TYR A 144 12.49 8.64 -4.82
N MET A 145 11.56 9.45 -5.31
CA MET A 145 10.12 9.26 -5.08
C MET A 145 9.60 7.93 -5.62
N LEU A 146 10.09 7.46 -6.77
CA LEU A 146 9.78 6.12 -7.25
C LEU A 146 10.22 5.04 -6.25
N GLY A 147 11.42 5.17 -5.68
CA GLY A 147 11.93 4.26 -4.66
C GLY A 147 11.08 4.26 -3.38
N VAL A 148 10.70 5.45 -2.89
CA VAL A 148 9.81 5.59 -1.73
C VAL A 148 8.46 4.93 -1.97
N GLU A 149 7.84 5.16 -3.13
CA GLU A 149 6.56 4.54 -3.49
C GLU A 149 6.65 3.01 -3.59
N VAL A 150 7.75 2.46 -4.12
CA VAL A 150 8.01 1.01 -4.11
C VAL A 150 8.12 0.48 -2.66
N GLY A 151 8.79 1.21 -1.77
CA GLY A 151 8.89 0.87 -0.35
C GLY A 151 7.54 0.83 0.35
N LEU A 152 6.65 1.78 0.03
CA LEU A 152 5.29 1.86 0.57
C LEU A 152 4.31 0.85 -0.05
N ASP A 153 4.66 0.20 -1.16
CA ASP A 153 3.81 -0.80 -1.81
C ASP A 153 3.76 -2.15 -1.06
N THR A 154 4.52 -2.28 0.04
CA THR A 154 4.51 -3.42 0.97
C THR A 154 3.12 -3.84 1.44
N ASN A 155 2.27 -2.88 1.83
CA ASN A 155 0.90 -3.16 2.28
C ASN A 155 0.03 -3.73 1.16
N SER A 156 0.24 -3.28 -0.08
CA SER A 156 -0.48 -3.81 -1.25
C SER A 156 0.04 -5.18 -1.67
N ARG A 157 1.31 -5.53 -1.40
CA ARG A 157 1.83 -6.89 -1.59
C ARG A 157 1.01 -7.95 -0.83
N LYS A 158 0.63 -7.66 0.41
CA LYS A 158 -0.19 -8.59 1.21
C LYS A 158 -1.55 -8.85 0.55
N ASN A 159 -2.21 -7.80 0.07
CA ASN A 159 -3.51 -7.91 -0.60
C ASN A 159 -3.37 -8.68 -1.92
N ARG A 160 -2.32 -8.41 -2.72
CA ARG A 160 -2.03 -9.14 -3.96
C ARG A 160 -1.77 -10.62 -3.70
N SER A 161 -1.01 -10.96 -2.66
CA SER A 161 -0.78 -12.36 -2.28
C SER A 161 -2.10 -13.08 -1.95
N GLY A 162 -3.00 -12.44 -1.20
CA GLY A 162 -4.33 -12.97 -0.94
C GLY A 162 -5.12 -13.21 -2.22
N GLU A 163 -5.17 -12.22 -3.11
CA GLU A 163 -5.87 -12.33 -4.40
C GLU A 163 -5.28 -13.44 -5.29
N ILE A 164 -3.95 -13.58 -5.34
CA ILE A 164 -3.30 -14.65 -6.10
C ILE A 164 -3.72 -16.02 -5.55
N PHE A 165 -3.73 -16.18 -4.23
CA PHE A 165 -4.14 -17.44 -3.61
C PHE A 165 -5.62 -17.76 -3.86
N GLU A 166 -6.50 -16.76 -3.72
CA GLU A 166 -7.92 -16.91 -4.06
C GLU A 166 -8.10 -17.35 -5.51
N ARG A 167 -7.39 -16.72 -6.47
CA ARG A 167 -7.46 -17.11 -7.89
C ARG A 167 -6.95 -18.52 -8.12
N LEU A 168 -5.91 -18.95 -7.40
CA LEU A 168 -5.42 -20.32 -7.48
C LEU A 168 -6.47 -21.32 -6.98
N VAL A 169 -7.09 -21.06 -5.83
CA VAL A 169 -8.18 -21.89 -5.28
C VAL A 169 -9.36 -21.92 -6.24
N GLU A 170 -9.74 -20.79 -6.82
CA GLU A 170 -10.80 -20.69 -7.83
C GLU A 170 -10.51 -21.57 -9.05
N LEU A 171 -9.27 -21.57 -9.56
CA LEU A 171 -8.85 -22.41 -10.68
C LEU A 171 -8.94 -23.90 -10.33
N LEU A 172 -8.52 -24.29 -9.12
CA LEU A 172 -8.60 -25.68 -8.65
C LEU A 172 -10.05 -26.13 -8.48
N LEU A 173 -10.90 -25.31 -7.86
CA LEU A 173 -12.32 -25.60 -7.70
C LEU A 173 -13.01 -25.72 -9.06
N ASN A 174 -12.79 -24.77 -9.97
CA ASN A 174 -13.37 -24.84 -11.31
C ASN A 174 -12.94 -26.10 -12.05
N ARG A 175 -11.67 -26.51 -11.95
CA ARG A 175 -11.19 -27.77 -12.53
C ARG A 175 -11.94 -28.98 -11.98
N THR A 176 -12.15 -29.05 -10.66
CA THR A 176 -12.86 -30.15 -10.01
C THR A 176 -14.36 -30.17 -10.35
N LEU A 177 -14.98 -28.99 -10.48
CA LEU A 177 -16.41 -28.86 -10.75
C LEU A 177 -16.76 -28.96 -12.25
N THR A 178 -15.75 -28.96 -13.13
CA THR A 178 -15.94 -29.05 -14.59
C THR A 178 -16.67 -30.35 -14.96
N GLY A 179 -17.75 -30.23 -15.75
CA GLY A 179 -18.55 -31.37 -16.22
C GLY A 179 -19.73 -31.75 -15.32
N LEU A 180 -19.90 -31.09 -14.17
CA LEU A 180 -21.09 -31.25 -13.33
C LEU A 180 -22.22 -30.35 -13.82
N GLU A 181 -23.34 -30.94 -14.25
CA GLU A 181 -24.52 -30.19 -14.69
C GLU A 181 -25.16 -29.41 -13.54
N GLY A 182 -25.60 -28.19 -13.84
CA GLY A 182 -26.29 -27.30 -12.89
C GLY A 182 -25.39 -26.69 -11.82
N VAL A 183 -24.08 -26.94 -11.84
CA VAL A 183 -23.14 -26.44 -10.83
C VAL A 183 -22.50 -25.11 -11.23
N GLN A 184 -22.43 -24.16 -10.30
CA GLN A 184 -21.78 -22.86 -10.49
C GLN A 184 -20.94 -22.48 -9.28
N LEU A 185 -19.72 -21.99 -9.51
CA LEU A 185 -18.87 -21.41 -8.48
C LEU A 185 -19.04 -19.90 -8.45
N LYS A 186 -19.22 -19.32 -7.26
CA LYS A 186 -19.14 -17.87 -7.05
C LYS A 186 -18.07 -17.56 -6.01
N ARG A 187 -17.09 -16.75 -6.41
CA ARG A 187 -16.12 -16.15 -5.50
C ARG A 187 -16.74 -14.96 -4.80
N GLY A 188 -16.72 -14.96 -3.48
CA GLY A 188 -17.15 -13.81 -2.71
C GLY A 188 -18.61 -13.43 -2.98
N ASP A 189 -19.55 -14.29 -2.64
CA ASP A 189 -20.97 -13.95 -2.74
C ASP A 189 -21.42 -13.12 -1.51
N PRO A 190 -21.84 -11.84 -1.68
CA PRO A 190 -22.25 -11.01 -0.55
C PRO A 190 -23.61 -11.42 0.04
N THR A 191 -24.39 -12.26 -0.67
CA THR A 191 -25.70 -12.73 -0.19
C THR A 191 -25.59 -13.86 0.82
N ILE A 192 -24.44 -14.54 0.85
CA ILE A 192 -24.14 -15.62 1.80
C ILE A 192 -23.27 -15.04 2.91
N VAL A 193 -23.89 -14.87 4.08
CA VAL A 193 -23.20 -14.43 5.30
C VAL A 193 -22.82 -15.65 6.11
N THR A 194 -21.52 -15.80 6.35
CA THR A 194 -20.96 -16.90 7.13
C THR A 194 -21.37 -16.80 8.60
N ARG A 195 -21.16 -17.89 9.36
CA ARG A 195 -21.40 -17.89 10.82
C ARG A 195 -20.62 -16.79 11.54
N ARG A 196 -19.52 -16.31 10.95
CA ARG A 196 -18.66 -15.25 11.48
C ARG A 196 -19.06 -13.84 11.01
N ARG A 197 -20.23 -13.68 10.38
CA ARG A 197 -20.69 -12.42 9.76
C ARG A 197 -19.69 -11.85 8.74
N LYS A 198 -18.95 -12.75 8.10
CA LYS A 198 -18.06 -12.41 6.99
C LYS A 198 -18.67 -12.90 5.69
N LYS A 199 -18.20 -12.31 4.61
CA LYS A 199 -18.46 -12.79 3.27
C LYS A 199 -17.76 -14.15 3.10
N ALA A 200 -18.43 -15.13 2.51
CA ALA A 200 -17.81 -16.41 2.18
C ALA A 200 -16.77 -16.23 1.07
N ASP A 201 -15.65 -16.97 1.12
CA ASP A 201 -14.61 -16.87 0.10
C ASP A 201 -15.08 -17.49 -1.21
N PHE A 202 -15.71 -18.67 -1.13
CA PHE A 202 -16.34 -19.33 -2.26
C PHE A 202 -17.68 -19.97 -1.89
N VAL A 203 -18.61 -19.97 -2.84
CA VAL A 203 -19.89 -20.66 -2.73
C VAL A 203 -20.11 -21.49 -3.98
N VAL A 204 -20.35 -22.79 -3.81
CA VAL A 204 -20.75 -23.70 -4.87
C VAL A 204 -22.26 -23.81 -4.85
N TYR A 205 -22.90 -23.42 -5.95
CA TYR A 205 -24.32 -23.53 -6.19
C TYR A 205 -24.63 -24.75 -7.04
N ARG A 206 -25.80 -25.35 -6.83
CA ARG A 206 -26.41 -26.31 -7.76
C ARG A 206 -27.86 -25.94 -7.99
N ASP A 207 -28.23 -25.75 -9.26
CA ASP A 207 -29.59 -25.36 -9.66
C ASP A 207 -30.09 -24.08 -8.96
N GLY A 208 -29.17 -23.13 -8.72
CA GLY A 208 -29.47 -21.85 -8.07
C GLY A 208 -29.44 -21.88 -6.53
N GLU A 209 -29.28 -23.04 -5.90
CA GLU A 209 -29.21 -23.17 -4.44
C GLU A 209 -27.76 -23.35 -3.94
N PRO A 210 -27.33 -22.67 -2.87
CA PRO A 210 -26.00 -22.84 -2.30
C PRO A 210 -25.88 -24.23 -1.66
N ARG A 211 -24.86 -25.00 -2.06
CA ARG A 211 -24.59 -26.36 -1.56
C ARG A 211 -23.36 -26.44 -0.69
N ILE A 212 -22.29 -25.72 -1.05
CA ILE A 212 -21.03 -25.71 -0.32
C ILE A 212 -20.59 -24.26 -0.11
N VAL A 213 -20.17 -23.94 1.11
CA VAL A 213 -19.61 -22.65 1.49
C VAL A 213 -18.19 -22.90 1.99
N VAL A 214 -17.22 -22.21 1.40
CA VAL A 214 -15.80 -22.28 1.77
C VAL A 214 -15.43 -20.98 2.48
N GLU A 215 -14.78 -21.12 3.65
CA GLU A 215 -14.36 -20.06 4.58
C GLU A 215 -12.92 -20.27 5.08
#